data_AF-B3KQW7-F1
#
_entry.id   AF-B3KQW7-F1
#
_cell.length_a   1.000
_cell.length_b   1.000
_cell.length_c   1.000
_cell.angle_alpha   90.00
_cell.angle_beta   90.00
_cell.angle_gamma   90.00
#
_symmetry.space_group_name_H-M   'P 1'
#
loop_
_entity.id
_entity.type
_entity.pdbx_description
1 polymer ?
#
loop_
_entity_poly.entity_id
_entity_poly.type
_entity_poly.pdbx_seq_one_letter_code
_entity_poly.pdbx_strand_id
1 'polypeptide(L)'
;MIANPNVPAYRYDPYSKVLSREHYDHQRMQAARQEAIATARSAKSWGLILGTLGRQGSPKILEHLESRLRALGLSFVRLLLSEIFPSKLSLLPEVDVWVQVACPRLSIDWGTAFPKPLLTPYEAAVALRDISWQQPYPMDFYAGSSLGPWTVNHGQDRRPHAPGRPARGKVQEGSARPPSAVACEDCSCRDEKVAPLAP
;
A
#
# COMPACT_ATOMS: atom_id res chain seq x y z
N MET A 1 -0.15 7.47 8.25
CA MET A 1 0.76 7.15 9.36
C MET A 1 1.52 5.84 9.11
N ILE A 2 0.89 4.72 8.76
CA ILE A 2 1.60 3.43 8.51
C ILE A 2 2.74 3.55 7.48
N ALA A 3 2.46 4.08 6.28
CA ALA A 3 3.45 4.20 5.21
C ALA A 3 4.52 5.30 5.45
N ASN A 4 4.21 6.26 6.32
CA ASN A 4 5.05 7.44 6.58
C ASN A 4 5.20 7.63 8.11
N PRO A 5 5.91 6.74 8.81
CA PRO A 5 5.97 6.71 10.28
C PRO A 5 6.64 7.95 10.89
N ASN A 6 7.58 8.55 10.17
CA ASN A 6 8.39 9.66 10.68
C ASN A 6 7.78 11.04 10.38
N VAL A 7 6.68 11.10 9.62
CA VAL A 7 6.03 12.36 9.26
C VAL A 7 4.99 12.69 10.35
N PRO A 8 5.09 13.86 11.02
CA PRO A 8 4.07 14.29 11.97
C PRO A 8 2.69 14.33 11.32
N ALA A 9 1.72 13.66 11.94
CA ALA A 9 0.33 13.65 11.49
C ALA A 9 -0.51 14.53 12.43
N TYR A 10 -1.35 15.38 11.84
CA TYR A 10 -2.31 16.20 12.57
C TYR A 10 -3.70 15.92 12.03
N ARG A 11 -4.69 15.84 12.92
CA ARG A 11 -6.10 15.67 12.58
C ARG A 11 -6.87 16.89 13.05
N TYR A 12 -7.58 17.53 12.13
CA TYR A 12 -8.59 18.51 12.47
C TYR A 12 -9.95 17.84 12.47
N ASP A 13 -10.63 17.83 13.61
CA ASP A 13 -12.03 17.39 13.69
C ASP A 13 -12.95 18.60 13.46
N PRO A 14 -13.74 18.64 12.38
CA PRO A 14 -14.59 19.78 12.06
C PRO A 14 -15.78 19.95 13.02
N TYR A 15 -16.18 18.90 13.74
CA TYR A 15 -17.30 18.97 14.68
C TYR A 15 -16.87 19.58 16.01
N SER A 16 -15.78 19.09 16.58
CA SER A 16 -15.22 19.63 17.82
C SER A 16 -14.34 20.86 17.61
N LYS A 17 -13.93 21.15 16.36
CA LYS A 17 -12.99 22.21 15.97
C LYS A 17 -11.63 22.09 16.66
N VAL A 18 -11.23 20.86 16.98
CA VAL A 18 -9.95 20.57 17.64
C VAL A 18 -8.94 20.09 16.60
N LEU A 19 -7.74 20.69 16.63
CA LEU A 19 -6.56 20.19 15.95
C LEU A 19 -5.73 19.36 16.93
N SER A 20 -5.67 18.05 16.73
CA SER A 20 -4.85 17.13 17.53
C SER A 20 -3.66 16.61 16.75
N ARG A 21 -2.56 16.34 17.45
CA ARG A 21 -1.43 15.58 16.89
C ARG A 21 -1.72 14.09 17.07
N GLU A 22 -1.78 13.36 15.96
CA GLU A 22 -2.08 11.93 15.94
C GLU A 22 -0.78 11.11 15.99
N HIS A 23 -0.84 9.99 16.71
CA HIS A 23 0.24 9.01 16.79
C HIS A 23 -0.30 7.65 16.38
N TYR A 24 0.56 6.82 15.79
CA TYR A 24 0.22 5.45 15.45
C TYR A 24 1.12 4.50 16.22
N ASP A 25 0.52 3.52 16.88
CA ASP A 25 1.29 2.48 17.56
C ASP A 25 1.76 1.43 16.55
N HIS A 26 2.87 1.75 15.88
CA HIS A 26 3.49 0.86 14.91
C HIS A 26 3.96 -0.45 15.54
N GLN A 27 4.45 -0.41 16.78
CA GLN A 27 4.97 -1.60 17.47
C GLN A 27 3.84 -2.59 17.75
N ARG A 28 2.73 -2.12 18.31
CA ARG A 28 1.55 -2.95 18.58
C ARG A 28 0.96 -3.52 17.30
N MET A 29 0.82 -2.71 16.25
CA MET A 29 0.31 -3.18 14.96
C MET A 29 1.22 -4.28 14.40
N GLN A 30 2.53 -4.02 14.30
CA GLN A 30 3.47 -4.99 13.72
C GLN A 30 3.57 -6.26 14.55
N ALA A 31 3.56 -6.18 15.88
CA ALA A 31 3.55 -7.35 16.75
C ALA A 31 2.33 -8.25 16.49
N ALA A 32 1.12 -7.65 16.44
CA ALA A 32 -0.10 -8.40 16.14
C ALA A 32 -0.06 -9.05 14.74
N ARG A 33 0.50 -8.35 13.74
CA ARG A 33 0.64 -8.91 12.38
C ARG A 33 1.68 -10.04 12.32
N GLN A 34 2.81 -9.90 13.02
CA GLN A 34 3.83 -10.94 13.11
C GLN A 34 3.32 -12.19 13.84
N GLU A 35 2.52 -12.02 14.89
CA GLU A 35 1.85 -13.13 15.57
C GLU A 35 0.89 -13.87 14.64
N ALA A 36 0.06 -13.15 13.88
CA ALA A 36 -0.83 -13.76 12.89
C ALA A 36 -0.05 -14.56 11.82
N ILE A 37 1.09 -14.04 11.35
CA ILE A 37 1.99 -14.74 10.42
C ILE A 37 2.62 -15.98 11.07
N ALA A 38 3.07 -15.87 12.33
CA ALA A 38 3.68 -16.97 13.05
C ALA A 38 2.69 -18.13 13.21
N THR A 39 1.45 -17.85 13.59
CA THR A 39 0.37 -18.85 13.67
C THR A 39 0.06 -19.47 12.31
N ALA A 40 0.06 -18.67 11.24
CA ALA A 40 -0.19 -19.15 9.88
C ALA A 40 0.90 -20.09 9.34
N ARG A 41 2.15 -19.98 9.81
CA ARG A 41 3.25 -20.86 9.36
C ARG A 41 3.04 -22.34 9.69
N SER A 42 2.25 -22.64 10.71
CA SER A 42 1.88 -24.01 11.10
C SER A 42 0.53 -24.49 10.54
N ALA A 43 -0.16 -23.65 9.77
CA ALA A 43 -1.47 -23.96 9.21
C ALA A 43 -1.39 -25.03 8.13
N LYS A 44 -2.34 -25.98 8.15
CA LYS A 44 -2.45 -27.06 7.16
C LYS A 44 -3.52 -26.76 6.11
N SER A 45 -4.60 -26.09 6.52
CA SER A 45 -5.70 -25.69 5.64
C SER A 45 -5.81 -24.17 5.52
N TRP A 46 -5.84 -23.68 4.29
CA TRP A 46 -5.87 -22.26 3.97
C TRP A 46 -7.20 -21.85 3.35
N GLY A 47 -7.72 -20.68 3.71
CA GLY A 47 -8.90 -20.09 3.10
C GLY A 47 -8.51 -18.88 2.28
N LEU A 48 -8.79 -18.90 0.98
CA LEU A 48 -8.55 -17.79 0.08
C LEU A 48 -9.85 -17.04 -0.17
N ILE A 49 -9.94 -15.81 0.32
CA ILE A 49 -11.11 -14.96 0.14
C ILE A 49 -10.88 -14.02 -1.03
N LEU A 50 -11.77 -14.05 -2.03
CA LEU A 50 -11.84 -13.05 -3.09
C LEU A 50 -12.99 -12.09 -2.82
N GLY A 51 -12.67 -10.81 -2.62
CA GLY A 51 -13.67 -9.76 -2.45
C GLY A 51 -14.42 -9.48 -3.75
N THR A 52 -15.76 -9.55 -3.72
CA THR A 52 -16.62 -9.28 -4.89
C THR A 52 -17.25 -7.88 -4.87
N LEU A 53 -17.04 -7.10 -3.80
CA LEU A 53 -17.55 -5.74 -3.70
C LEU A 53 -16.63 -4.75 -4.43
N GLY A 54 -17.15 -4.13 -5.49
CA GLY A 54 -16.43 -3.13 -6.27
C GLY A 54 -15.16 -3.69 -6.92
N ARG A 55 -14.09 -2.89 -6.95
CA ARG A 55 -12.78 -3.25 -7.53
C ARG A 55 -11.73 -3.62 -6.48
N GLN A 56 -12.17 -4.23 -5.37
CA GLN A 56 -11.28 -4.54 -4.25
C GLN A 56 -10.48 -5.83 -4.49
N GLY A 57 -11.11 -6.86 -5.07
CA GLY A 57 -10.47 -8.16 -5.32
C GLY A 57 -9.60 -8.19 -6.58
N SER A 58 -8.72 -9.19 -6.65
CA SER A 58 -7.85 -9.44 -7.80
C SER A 58 -7.73 -10.93 -8.10
N PRO A 59 -8.34 -11.43 -9.19
CA PRO A 59 -8.19 -12.83 -9.60
C PRO A 59 -6.73 -13.23 -9.83
N LYS A 60 -5.90 -12.33 -10.34
CA LYS A 60 -4.47 -12.57 -10.56
C LYS A 60 -3.72 -12.89 -9.27
N ILE A 61 -3.99 -12.14 -8.19
CA ILE A 61 -3.37 -12.41 -6.88
C ILE A 61 -3.89 -13.74 -6.33
N LEU A 62 -5.19 -14.01 -6.47
CA LEU A 62 -5.79 -15.26 -6.04
C LEU A 62 -5.14 -16.47 -6.74
N GLU A 63 -5.05 -16.45 -8.07
CA GLU A 63 -4.41 -17.49 -8.88
C GLU A 63 -2.94 -17.71 -8.48
N HIS A 64 -2.22 -16.62 -8.18
CA HIS A 64 -0.85 -16.72 -7.68
C HIS A 64 -0.80 -17.45 -6.32
N LEU A 65 -1.64 -17.07 -5.36
CA LEU A 65 -1.73 -17.73 -4.05
C LEU A 65 -2.12 -19.21 -4.18
N GLU A 66 -3.10 -19.52 -5.03
CA GLU A 66 -3.49 -20.90 -5.33
C GLU A 66 -2.30 -21.71 -5.88
N SER A 67 -1.53 -21.14 -6.81
CA SER A 67 -0.36 -21.81 -7.39
C SER A 67 0.72 -22.09 -6.33
N ARG A 68 0.97 -21.15 -5.40
CA ARG A 68 1.93 -21.32 -4.31
C ARG A 68 1.48 -22.39 -3.32
N LEU A 69 0.22 -22.38 -2.90
CA LEU A 69 -0.32 -23.38 -1.99
C LEU A 69 -0.31 -24.78 -2.60
N ARG A 70 -0.67 -24.93 -3.87
CA ARG A 70 -0.55 -26.21 -4.61
C ARG A 70 0.89 -26.71 -4.66
N ALA A 71 1.85 -25.84 -4.97
CA ALA A 71 3.27 -26.19 -5.04
C ALA A 71 3.84 -26.65 -3.69
N LEU A 72 3.30 -26.15 -2.58
CA LEU A 72 3.67 -26.54 -1.22
C LEU A 72 2.88 -27.75 -0.70
N GLY A 73 1.92 -28.28 -1.46
CA GLY A 73 1.05 -29.37 -1.04
C GLY A 73 0.07 -29.00 0.09
N LEU A 74 -0.23 -27.71 0.26
CA LEU A 74 -1.16 -27.21 1.29
C LEU A 74 -2.59 -27.23 0.75
N SER A 75 -3.53 -27.68 1.58
CA SER A 75 -4.95 -27.69 1.19
C SER A 75 -5.52 -26.28 1.31
N PHE A 76 -6.44 -25.93 0.40
CA PHE A 76 -7.13 -24.65 0.49
C PHE A 76 -8.56 -24.70 -0.05
N VAL A 77 -9.38 -23.76 0.43
CA VAL A 77 -10.72 -23.48 -0.08
C VAL A 77 -10.78 -22.06 -0.62
N ARG A 78 -11.49 -21.88 -1.74
CA ARG A 78 -11.76 -20.56 -2.32
C ARG A 78 -13.15 -20.10 -1.89
N LEU A 79 -13.23 -18.89 -1.32
CA LEU A 79 -14.47 -18.29 -0.87
C LEU A 79 -14.67 -16.90 -1.50
N LEU A 80 -15.81 -16.67 -2.15
CA LEU A 80 -16.15 -15.36 -2.72
C LEU A 80 -17.13 -14.67 -1.78
N LEU A 81 -16.80 -13.44 -1.36
CA LEU A 81 -17.63 -12.66 -0.44
C LEU A 81 -17.68 -11.19 -0.88
N SER A 82 -18.87 -10.59 -0.81
CA SER A 82 -19.00 -9.13 -0.92
C SER A 82 -18.43 -8.45 0.32
N GLU A 83 -18.75 -8.99 1.49
CA GLU A 83 -18.36 -8.46 2.79
C GLU A 83 -17.89 -9.58 3.72
N ILE A 84 -16.73 -9.36 4.35
CA ILE A 84 -16.03 -10.31 5.19
C ILE A 84 -16.34 -10.01 6.65
N PHE A 85 -16.94 -10.98 7.35
CA PHE A 85 -17.29 -10.86 8.76
C PHE A 85 -16.77 -12.05 9.55
N PRO A 86 -16.38 -11.87 10.83
CA PRO A 86 -15.96 -12.97 11.69
C PRO A 86 -17.00 -14.10 11.75
N SER A 87 -18.28 -13.77 11.88
CA SER A 87 -19.38 -14.74 11.95
C SER A 87 -19.49 -15.64 10.72
N LYS A 88 -19.23 -15.11 9.51
CA LYS A 88 -19.24 -15.90 8.27
C LYS A 88 -18.07 -16.87 8.21
N LEU A 89 -16.87 -16.41 8.58
CA LEU A 89 -15.66 -17.25 8.53
C LEU A 89 -15.68 -18.34 9.60
N SER A 90 -16.33 -18.10 10.74
CA SER A 90 -16.54 -19.12 11.78
C SER A 90 -17.37 -20.31 11.33
N LEU A 91 -18.12 -20.21 10.23
CA LEU A 91 -18.90 -21.32 9.66
C LEU A 91 -18.03 -22.39 8.97
N LEU A 92 -16.73 -22.11 8.78
CA LEU A 92 -15.76 -23.01 8.14
C LEU A 92 -14.63 -23.33 9.15
N PRO A 93 -14.93 -24.13 10.20
CA PRO A 93 -13.99 -24.45 11.28
C PRO A 93 -12.79 -25.28 10.83
N GLU A 94 -12.81 -25.87 9.64
CA GLU A 94 -11.72 -26.64 9.05
C GLU A 94 -10.57 -25.77 8.50
N VAL A 95 -10.82 -24.49 8.22
CA VAL A 95 -9.81 -23.58 7.65
C VAL A 95 -8.94 -22.99 8.75
N ASP A 96 -7.64 -23.28 8.80
CA ASP A 96 -6.77 -22.81 9.89
C ASP A 96 -6.44 -21.31 9.80
N VAL A 97 -6.30 -20.79 8.57
CA VAL A 97 -5.90 -19.41 8.29
C VAL A 97 -6.63 -18.85 7.09
N TRP A 98 -6.95 -17.56 7.13
CA TRP A 98 -7.58 -16.84 6.02
C TRP A 98 -6.61 -15.86 5.37
N VAL A 99 -6.58 -15.82 4.04
CA VAL A 99 -5.93 -14.78 3.25
C VAL A 99 -7.02 -14.03 2.50
N GLN A 100 -7.12 -12.72 2.71
CA GLN A 100 -8.09 -11.90 2.02
C GLN A 100 -7.45 -11.14 0.86
N VAL A 101 -8.03 -11.32 -0.33
CA VAL A 101 -7.77 -10.55 -1.54
C VAL A 101 -8.98 -9.63 -1.75
N ALA A 102 -9.10 -8.63 -0.88
CA ALA A 102 -10.18 -7.65 -0.85
C ALA A 102 -9.66 -6.30 -0.32
N CYS A 103 -10.37 -5.65 0.61
CA CYS A 103 -9.93 -4.41 1.23
C CYS A 103 -8.70 -4.64 2.13
N PRO A 104 -7.54 -4.03 1.84
CA PRO A 104 -6.31 -4.27 2.60
C PRO A 104 -6.40 -3.85 4.08
N ARG A 105 -7.31 -2.93 4.40
CA ARG A 105 -7.54 -2.46 5.78
C ARG A 105 -8.11 -3.52 6.71
N LEU A 106 -8.83 -4.52 6.20
CA LEU A 106 -9.52 -5.50 7.05
C LEU A 106 -8.54 -6.28 7.93
N SER A 107 -7.44 -6.75 7.35
CA SER A 107 -6.43 -7.49 8.10
C SER A 107 -5.72 -6.58 9.12
N ILE A 108 -5.39 -5.35 8.75
CA ILE A 108 -4.59 -4.44 9.57
C ILE A 108 -5.43 -3.87 10.73
N ASP A 109 -6.62 -3.35 10.43
CA ASP A 109 -7.46 -2.63 11.40
C ASP A 109 -8.37 -3.58 12.19
N TRP A 110 -8.80 -4.68 11.59
CA TRP A 110 -9.82 -5.59 12.18
C TRP A 110 -9.34 -7.03 12.33
N GLY A 111 -8.08 -7.35 11.98
CA GLY A 111 -7.59 -8.72 11.95
C GLY A 111 -7.68 -9.45 13.28
N THR A 112 -7.58 -8.75 14.41
CA THR A 112 -7.69 -9.31 15.77
C THR A 112 -9.13 -9.63 16.18
N ALA A 113 -10.13 -9.16 15.43
CA ALA A 113 -11.54 -9.50 15.68
C ALA A 113 -11.94 -10.86 15.11
N PHE A 114 -11.07 -11.47 14.30
CA PHE A 114 -11.30 -12.79 13.72
C PHE A 114 -10.73 -13.87 14.65
N PRO A 115 -11.44 -15.00 14.84
CA PRO A 115 -10.97 -16.08 15.71
C PRO A 115 -9.75 -16.82 15.14
N LYS A 116 -9.53 -16.69 13.82
CA LYS A 116 -8.41 -17.28 13.09
C LYS A 116 -7.65 -16.18 12.36
N PRO A 117 -6.33 -16.34 12.11
CA PRO A 117 -5.55 -15.29 11.50
C PRO A 117 -6.12 -14.88 10.14
N LEU A 118 -6.33 -13.56 9.96
CA LEU A 118 -6.75 -12.96 8.69
C LEU A 118 -5.57 -12.16 8.11
N LEU A 119 -4.95 -12.70 7.07
CA LEU A 119 -3.75 -12.18 6.43
C LEU A 119 -4.08 -11.37 5.17
N THR A 120 -3.24 -10.38 4.89
CA THR A 120 -3.11 -9.78 3.57
C THR A 120 -2.31 -10.69 2.63
N PRO A 121 -2.33 -10.46 1.31
CA PRO A 121 -1.53 -11.25 0.37
C PRO A 121 -0.02 -11.13 0.61
N TYR A 122 0.46 -9.95 1.03
CA TYR A 122 1.86 -9.73 1.43
C TYR A 122 2.25 -10.65 2.60
N GLU A 123 1.42 -10.68 3.64
CA GLU A 123 1.71 -11.46 4.84
C GLU A 123 1.60 -12.96 4.58
N ALA A 124 0.71 -13.38 3.68
CA ALA A 124 0.67 -14.74 3.18
C ALA A 124 2.00 -15.11 2.49
N ALA A 125 2.56 -14.24 1.66
CA ALA A 125 3.88 -14.48 1.05
C ALA A 125 5.00 -14.62 2.12
N VAL A 126 4.95 -13.83 3.20
CA VAL A 126 5.88 -13.97 4.34
C VAL A 126 5.65 -15.27 5.12
N ALA A 127 4.39 -15.67 5.33
CA ALA A 127 4.02 -16.89 6.03
C ALA A 127 4.44 -18.15 5.24
N LEU A 128 4.27 -18.12 3.93
CA LEU A 128 4.67 -19.19 2.99
C LEU A 128 6.18 -19.20 2.69
N ARG A 129 6.96 -18.30 3.32
CA ARG A 129 8.42 -18.16 3.19
C ARG A 129 8.90 -17.77 1.78
N ASP A 130 8.04 -17.13 0.99
CA ASP A 130 8.41 -16.61 -0.33
C ASP A 130 9.30 -15.37 -0.21
N ILE A 131 9.07 -14.58 0.84
CA ILE A 131 9.83 -13.37 1.15
C ILE A 131 10.07 -13.24 2.66
N SER A 132 11.07 -12.43 3.02
CA SER A 132 11.25 -12.00 4.40
C SER A 132 10.33 -10.83 4.74
N TRP A 133 10.05 -10.66 6.04
CA TRP A 133 9.33 -9.50 6.55
C TRP A 133 10.05 -8.19 6.17
N GLN A 134 9.29 -7.23 5.66
CA GLN A 134 9.76 -5.93 5.20
C GLN A 134 9.57 -4.86 6.28
N GLN A 135 10.51 -3.92 6.33
CA GLN A 135 10.45 -2.71 7.15
C GLN A 135 10.78 -1.49 6.26
N PRO A 136 9.91 -0.46 6.18
CA PRO A 136 8.61 -0.35 6.87
C PRO A 136 7.55 -1.35 6.35
N TYR A 137 6.48 -1.57 7.12
CA TYR A 137 5.36 -2.41 6.70
C TYR A 137 4.79 -1.90 5.36
N PRO A 138 4.75 -2.75 4.31
CA PRO A 138 4.41 -2.28 2.97
C PRO A 138 2.93 -1.95 2.86
N MET A 139 2.65 -0.81 2.23
CA MET A 139 1.31 -0.32 1.92
C MET A 139 1.14 -0.12 0.41
N ASP A 140 1.70 -1.05 -0.39
CA ASP A 140 1.90 -0.94 -1.84
C ASP A 140 0.82 -1.68 -2.67
N PHE A 141 -0.31 -2.03 -2.06
CA PHE A 141 -1.40 -2.84 -2.65
C PHE A 141 -1.82 -2.44 -4.07
N TYR A 142 -1.89 -1.14 -4.35
CA TYR A 142 -2.23 -0.55 -5.65
C TYR A 142 -1.11 0.32 -6.23
N ALA A 143 0.10 0.24 -5.68
CA ALA A 143 1.24 0.99 -6.22
C ALA A 143 1.65 0.43 -7.59
N GLY A 144 2.00 1.30 -8.55
CA GLY A 144 2.61 0.86 -9.82
C GLY A 144 3.94 0.16 -9.58
N SER A 145 4.79 0.80 -8.77
CA SER A 145 6.07 0.27 -8.30
C SER A 145 5.86 -0.76 -7.17
N SER A 146 5.20 -1.85 -7.51
CA SER A 146 4.92 -2.98 -6.63
C SER A 146 6.21 -3.67 -6.15
N LEU A 147 6.21 -4.09 -4.89
CA LEU A 147 7.31 -4.88 -4.30
C LEU A 147 7.24 -6.36 -4.66
N GLY A 148 6.11 -6.88 -5.16
CA GLY A 148 6.00 -8.28 -5.53
C GLY A 148 4.62 -8.75 -5.97
N PRO A 149 4.47 -10.05 -6.29
CA PRO A 149 3.27 -10.62 -6.92
C PRO A 149 2.02 -10.61 -6.03
N TRP A 150 2.12 -10.14 -4.78
CA TRP A 150 1.02 -9.94 -3.85
C TRP A 150 0.26 -8.62 -4.05
N THR A 151 0.63 -7.78 -5.02
CA THR A 151 -0.08 -6.53 -5.34
C THR A 151 -0.75 -6.57 -6.71
N VAL A 152 -1.75 -5.70 -6.91
CA VAL A 152 -2.62 -5.72 -8.10
C VAL A 152 -1.87 -5.34 -9.37
N ASN A 153 -0.99 -4.35 -9.27
CA ASN A 153 -0.29 -3.77 -10.41
C ASN A 153 1.09 -4.39 -10.66
N HIS A 154 1.47 -5.45 -9.92
CA HIS A 154 2.74 -6.11 -10.12
C HIS A 154 2.96 -6.55 -11.57
N GLY A 155 4.09 -6.10 -12.14
CA GLY A 155 4.49 -6.39 -13.52
C GLY A 155 3.83 -5.51 -14.59
N GLN A 156 2.96 -4.56 -14.23
CA GLN A 156 2.36 -3.61 -15.18
C GLN A 156 3.29 -2.41 -15.48
N ASP A 157 4.20 -2.07 -14.57
CA ASP A 157 5.21 -1.01 -14.77
C ASP A 157 6.36 -1.41 -15.70
N ARG A 158 6.39 -2.66 -16.17
CA ARG A 158 7.21 -3.07 -17.32
C ARG A 158 6.56 -2.58 -18.61
N ARG A 159 6.47 -1.26 -18.81
CA ARG A 159 6.42 -0.75 -20.18
C ARG A 159 7.73 -1.22 -20.83
N PRO A 160 7.71 -1.86 -22.02
CA PRO A 160 8.92 -1.94 -22.81
C PRO A 160 9.43 -0.51 -22.95
N HIS A 161 10.69 -0.24 -22.61
CA HIS A 161 11.32 0.97 -23.10
C HIS A 161 11.09 0.96 -24.61
N ALA A 162 10.23 1.84 -25.11
CA ALA A 162 10.10 2.05 -26.54
C ALA A 162 11.53 2.33 -27.04
N PRO A 163 12.00 1.68 -28.12
CA PRO A 163 13.32 1.95 -28.64
C PRO A 163 13.46 3.46 -28.81
N GLY A 164 14.50 4.01 -28.16
CA GLY A 164 14.70 5.45 -28.04
C GLY A 164 14.52 6.11 -29.40
N ARG A 165 13.73 7.18 -29.44
CA ARG A 165 13.57 8.02 -30.62
C ARG A 165 14.97 8.36 -31.14
N PRO A 166 15.30 8.12 -32.42
CA PRO A 166 16.63 8.43 -32.93
C PRO A 166 16.92 9.91 -32.69
N ALA A 167 18.12 10.19 -32.18
CA ALA A 167 18.57 11.54 -31.89
C ALA A 167 18.33 12.42 -33.12
N ARG A 168 17.50 13.46 -32.97
CA ARG A 168 17.36 14.50 -33.99
C ARG A 168 18.76 15.07 -34.23
N GLY A 169 19.22 14.96 -35.47
CA GLY A 169 20.52 15.47 -35.91
C GLY A 169 20.67 16.95 -35.53
N LYS A 170 21.88 17.32 -35.10
CA LYS A 170 22.26 18.69 -34.80
C LYS A 170 21.92 19.59 -36.00
N VAL A 171 20.96 20.48 -35.81
CA VAL A 171 20.80 21.65 -36.69
C VAL A 171 21.93 22.59 -36.33
N GLN A 172 22.75 22.97 -37.31
CA GLN A 172 23.81 23.95 -37.15
C GLN A 172 23.19 25.30 -36.75
N GLU A 173 23.60 25.80 -35.59
CA GLU A 173 23.18 27.08 -35.05
C GLU A 173 23.95 28.19 -35.78
N GLY A 174 23.29 28.84 -36.73
CA GLY A 174 23.77 30.07 -37.35
C GLY A 174 23.71 31.21 -36.34
N SER A 175 24.86 31.85 -36.10
CA SER A 175 25.02 33.03 -35.26
C SER A 175 24.10 34.18 -35.69
N ALA A 176 23.12 34.51 -34.86
CA ALA A 176 22.49 35.84 -34.84
C ALA A 176 22.16 36.22 -33.38
N ARG A 177 22.92 37.17 -32.83
CA ARG A 177 22.70 37.79 -31.52
C ARG A 177 21.40 38.62 -31.55
N PRO A 178 20.47 38.46 -30.60
CA PRO A 178 19.41 39.45 -30.39
C PRO A 178 19.95 40.64 -29.56
N PRO A 179 19.44 41.86 -29.76
CA PRO A 179 19.87 43.04 -29.01
C PRO A 179 19.38 43.00 -27.56
N SER A 180 20.17 43.60 -26.67
CA SER A 180 19.96 43.70 -25.22
C SER A 180 18.66 44.44 -24.87
N ALA A 181 17.87 43.85 -23.98
CA ALA A 181 16.66 44.46 -23.45
C ALA A 181 16.96 45.75 -22.67
N VAL A 182 16.18 46.78 -22.94
CA VAL A 182 16.16 48.09 -22.30
C VAL A 182 15.70 47.94 -20.85
N ALA A 183 16.39 48.62 -19.92
CA ALA A 183 16.05 48.65 -18.50
C ALA A 183 14.68 49.29 -18.27
N CYS A 184 13.82 48.62 -17.50
CA CYS A 184 12.56 49.17 -17.04
C CYS A 184 12.84 49.88 -15.70
N GLU A 185 13.02 51.21 -15.75
CA GLU A 185 12.94 52.07 -14.56
C GLU A 185 11.46 52.25 -14.17
N ASP A 186 11.21 52.36 -12.86
CA ASP A 186 9.91 52.56 -12.19
C ASP A 186 9.01 51.34 -11.90
N CYS A 187 9.48 50.46 -11.02
CA CYS A 187 8.57 49.69 -10.16
C CYS A 187 9.01 49.76 -8.68
N SER A 188 8.40 50.65 -7.91
CA SER A 188 8.67 50.83 -6.48
C SER A 188 7.85 49.84 -5.64
N CYS A 189 8.37 48.64 -5.42
CA CYS A 189 7.86 47.74 -4.39
C CYS A 189 8.72 47.89 -3.14
N ARG A 190 8.25 48.68 -2.17
CA ARG A 190 8.91 48.83 -0.85
C ARG A 190 8.58 47.63 0.03
N ASP A 191 9.61 46.97 0.55
CA ASP A 191 9.54 46.03 1.66
C ASP A 191 9.21 46.79 2.96
N GLU A 192 7.97 46.69 3.45
CA GLU A 192 7.65 47.10 4.82
C GLU A 192 7.86 45.95 5.81
N LYS A 193 8.91 46.09 6.62
CA LYS A 193 9.15 45.28 7.83
C LYS A 193 8.10 45.62 8.88
N VAL A 194 7.28 44.64 9.26
CA VAL A 194 6.40 44.73 10.44
C VAL A 194 7.25 44.57 11.70
N ALA A 195 7.25 45.60 12.56
CA ALA A 195 7.89 45.59 13.87
C ALA A 195 6.95 45.01 14.96
N PRO A 196 7.48 44.42 16.04
CA PRO A 196 6.68 43.76 17.08
C PRO A 196 6.06 44.77 18.05
N LEU A 197 4.81 44.50 18.46
CA LEU A 197 4.11 45.24 19.51
C LEU A 197 4.37 44.62 20.89
N ALA A 198 4.85 45.45 21.81
CA ALA A 198 4.78 45.26 23.26
C ALA A 198 4.92 46.64 23.94
N PRO A 199 4.50 46.83 25.20
CA PRO A 199 3.91 45.87 26.14
C PRO A 199 2.40 46.02 26.36
#